data_AF-A0AAW9DIR6-F1
#
_entry.id   AF-A0AAW9DIR6-F1
#
_cell.length_a   1.000
_cell.length_b   1.000
_cell.length_c   1.000
_cell.angle_alpha   90.00
_cell.angle_beta   90.00
_cell.angle_gamma   90.00
#
_symmetry.space_group_name_H-M   'P 1'
#
loop_
_entity.id
_entity.type
_entity.pdbx_description
1 polymer ?
#
loop_
_entity_poly.entity_id
_entity_poly.type
_entity_poly.pdbx_seq_one_letter_code
_entity_poly.pdbx_strand_id
1 'polypeptide(L)'
;DFRNVTNLFADPDFDGEPYVIFDPNGGSNSSGQGTDGGNGPTEKYHVTDKKVDILNSTIQVLDENGKLVTESLTDYTRKNVLGTYATLTDFITAWRAADKKKVVLEELYKKGVYLDAIREAEGILEQEIDDFDLLLKLAYGQKSLTKSERISKVKQSGYLYKYSEEARAVLEILLDKYMDKGIG
;
A
#
# COMPACT_ATOMS: atom_id res chain seq x y z
N ASP A 1 10.42 -10.88 49.61
CA ASP A 1 9.67 -12.15 49.54
C ASP A 1 8.53 -11.95 48.56
N PHE A 2 8.67 -12.47 47.33
CA PHE A 2 7.80 -12.17 46.17
C PHE A 2 6.84 -13.33 45.85
N ARG A 3 6.38 -14.06 46.88
CA ARG A 3 5.73 -15.36 46.70
C ARG A 3 4.21 -15.33 46.60
N ASN A 4 3.58 -14.18 46.34
CA ASN A 4 2.11 -14.12 46.35
C ASN A 4 1.46 -13.23 45.27
N VAL A 5 2.18 -12.81 44.24
CA VAL A 5 1.62 -11.96 43.17
C VAL A 5 0.88 -12.78 42.11
N THR A 6 1.07 -14.10 42.08
CA THR A 6 0.44 -15.00 41.10
C THR A 6 -0.96 -15.47 41.47
N ASN A 7 -1.45 -15.18 42.69
CA ASN A 7 -2.79 -15.59 43.14
C ASN A 7 -3.91 -14.68 42.62
N LEU A 8 -3.59 -13.55 41.96
CA LEU A 8 -4.58 -12.68 41.31
C LEU A 8 -4.97 -13.17 39.90
N PHE A 9 -4.20 -14.09 39.30
CA PHE A 9 -4.56 -14.72 38.01
C PHE A 9 -5.53 -15.91 38.16
N ALA A 10 -5.86 -16.28 39.40
CA ALA A 10 -6.79 -17.39 39.69
C ALA A 10 -8.19 -16.89 40.10
N ASP A 11 -8.42 -15.57 40.04
CA ASP A 11 -9.72 -14.97 40.32
C ASP A 11 -10.57 -14.97 39.01
N PRO A 12 -11.71 -15.70 38.98
CA PRO A 12 -12.60 -15.72 37.83
C PRO A 12 -13.16 -14.35 37.43
N ASP A 13 -13.18 -13.39 38.36
CA ASP A 13 -13.66 -12.03 38.11
C ASP A 13 -12.52 -11.10 37.59
N PHE A 14 -11.25 -11.56 37.63
CA PHE A 14 -10.10 -10.74 37.22
C PHE A 14 -9.90 -10.67 35.70
N ASP A 15 -10.18 -11.76 34.99
CA ASP A 15 -10.03 -11.83 33.53
C ASP A 15 -11.30 -11.45 32.75
N GLY A 16 -12.37 -11.05 33.45
CA GLY A 16 -13.63 -10.61 32.85
C GLY A 16 -14.28 -11.64 31.93
N GLU A 17 -15.50 -11.35 31.47
CA GLU A 17 -16.11 -12.16 30.41
C GLU A 17 -15.33 -11.94 29.10
N PRO A 18 -14.85 -12.99 28.42
CA PRO A 18 -14.12 -12.84 27.17
C PRO A 18 -15.01 -12.14 26.12
N TYR A 19 -14.56 -11.01 25.59
CA TYR A 19 -15.31 -10.31 24.55
C TYR A 19 -15.19 -11.07 23.22
N VAL A 20 -16.29 -11.68 22.79
CA VAL A 20 -16.40 -12.36 21.48
C VAL A 20 -16.53 -11.30 20.39
N ILE A 21 -15.44 -11.01 19.66
CA ILE A 21 -15.44 -10.02 18.56
C ILE A 21 -16.01 -10.60 17.25
N PHE A 22 -16.33 -11.90 17.18
CA PHE A 22 -16.95 -12.50 16.00
C PHE A 22 -17.85 -13.70 16.32
N ASP A 23 -19.15 -13.54 16.07
CA ASP A 23 -20.12 -14.63 15.94
C ASP A 23 -20.30 -14.92 14.42
N PRO A 24 -20.00 -16.13 13.93
CA PRO A 24 -20.15 -16.46 12.51
C PRO A 24 -21.61 -16.47 12.01
N ASN A 25 -22.62 -16.28 12.86
CA ASN A 25 -24.04 -16.28 12.48
C ASN A 25 -24.80 -14.97 12.75
N GLY A 26 -24.15 -13.82 12.61
CA GLY A 26 -24.80 -12.54 12.27
C GLY A 26 -25.86 -12.01 13.25
N GLY A 27 -25.47 -11.06 14.11
CA GLY A 27 -26.40 -10.26 14.90
C GLY A 27 -25.73 -8.99 15.42
N SER A 28 -26.10 -7.84 14.87
CA SER A 28 -25.68 -6.53 15.33
C SER A 28 -26.28 -6.22 16.71
N ASN A 29 -25.46 -5.81 17.70
CA ASN A 29 -25.83 -4.67 18.53
C ASN A 29 -24.62 -4.01 19.21
N SER A 30 -24.64 -2.69 19.16
CA SER A 30 -23.66 -1.75 19.71
C SER A 30 -23.90 -1.51 21.20
N SER A 31 -22.84 -1.18 21.94
CA SER A 31 -22.71 -0.10 22.96
C SER A 31 -21.97 -0.52 24.24
N GLY A 32 -20.97 0.28 24.62
CA GLY A 32 -20.24 0.16 25.89
C GLY A 32 -18.84 0.77 25.84
N GLN A 33 -18.74 2.05 26.15
CA GLN A 33 -17.57 2.91 26.03
C GLN A 33 -16.60 2.73 27.23
N GLY A 34 -15.31 2.52 26.96
CA GLY A 34 -14.21 2.55 27.93
C GLY A 34 -12.88 2.74 27.21
N THR A 35 -12.31 3.94 27.34
CA THR A 35 -11.12 4.44 26.63
C THR A 35 -9.82 4.05 27.32
N ASP A 36 -8.87 3.40 26.62
CA ASP A 36 -7.44 3.79 26.58
C ASP A 36 -6.67 3.01 25.49
N GLY A 37 -5.74 3.68 24.81
CA GLY A 37 -4.83 3.09 23.80
C GLY A 37 -5.28 3.23 22.35
N GLY A 38 -5.13 4.43 21.78
CA GLY A 38 -5.50 4.74 20.40
C GLY A 38 -4.83 3.82 19.37
N ASN A 39 -5.66 3.08 18.63
CA ASN A 39 -5.35 2.68 17.27
C ASN A 39 -6.63 2.88 16.45
N GLY A 40 -6.54 3.74 15.44
CA GLY A 40 -7.65 4.02 14.53
C GLY A 40 -8.12 2.76 13.78
N PRO A 41 -9.20 2.85 13.00
CA PRO A 41 -9.73 1.69 12.28
C PRO A 41 -8.63 1.10 11.39
N THR A 42 -8.11 -0.07 11.77
CA THR A 42 -7.18 -0.84 10.94
C THR A 42 -7.94 -1.32 9.71
N GLU A 43 -7.62 -0.78 8.54
CA GLU A 43 -8.10 -1.31 7.28
C GLU A 43 -7.52 -2.72 7.07
N LYS A 44 -8.40 -3.72 7.11
CA LYS A 44 -8.02 -5.13 6.95
C LYS A 44 -7.92 -5.45 5.46
N TYR A 45 -6.71 -5.57 4.95
CA TYR A 45 -6.45 -6.00 3.57
C TYR A 45 -6.34 -7.53 3.52
N HIS A 46 -7.40 -8.20 3.11
CA HIS A 46 -7.38 -9.65 2.85
C HIS A 46 -6.92 -9.91 1.41
N VAL A 47 -5.81 -10.65 1.24
CA VAL A 47 -5.43 -11.23 -0.07
C VAL A 47 -5.10 -12.71 0.11
N THR A 48 -5.53 -13.50 -0.85
CA THR A 48 -5.61 -14.96 -0.91
C THR A 48 -4.34 -15.69 -0.44
N ASP A 49 -4.56 -16.78 0.31
CA ASP A 49 -3.60 -17.73 0.90
C ASP A 49 -2.64 -17.25 2.00
N LYS A 50 -2.60 -15.95 2.33
CA LYS A 50 -1.85 -15.44 3.49
C LYS A 50 -2.65 -14.36 4.24
N LYS A 51 -2.85 -14.54 5.56
CA LYS A 51 -3.44 -13.49 6.41
C LYS A 51 -2.39 -12.39 6.59
N VAL A 52 -2.77 -11.16 6.23
CA VAL A 52 -1.89 -10.01 6.27
C VAL A 52 -2.55 -8.87 7.04
N ASP A 53 -1.88 -8.36 8.07
CA ASP A 53 -2.30 -7.19 8.84
C ASP A 53 -1.27 -6.07 8.65
N ILE A 54 -1.75 -4.85 8.31
CA ILE A 54 -0.90 -3.67 8.07
C ILE A 54 -1.03 -2.71 9.26
N LEU A 55 0.09 -2.34 9.90
CA LEU A 55 0.16 -1.36 10.99
C LEU A 55 1.27 -0.34 10.72
N ASN A 56 0.95 0.95 10.58
CA ASN A 56 1.88 2.10 10.66
C ASN A 56 3.32 1.81 10.15
N SER A 57 3.46 1.33 8.90
CA SER A 57 4.72 0.96 8.20
C SER A 57 5.22 -0.49 8.32
N THR A 58 4.51 -1.37 9.02
CA THR A 58 4.84 -2.80 9.17
C THR A 58 3.71 -3.67 8.70
N ILE A 59 4.06 -4.89 8.29
CA ILE A 59 3.13 -5.90 7.80
C ILE A 59 3.41 -7.23 8.50
N GLN A 60 2.35 -7.92 8.92
CA GLN A 60 2.45 -9.29 9.45
C GLN A 60 2.11 -10.28 8.36
N VAL A 61 3.03 -11.18 8.04
CA VAL A 61 2.88 -12.17 6.96
C VAL A 61 3.08 -13.57 7.52
N LEU A 62 2.28 -14.53 7.05
CA LEU A 62 2.51 -15.94 7.34
C LEU A 62 3.68 -16.48 6.51
N ASP A 63 4.72 -16.96 7.19
CA ASP A 63 5.87 -17.59 6.56
C ASP A 63 5.58 -19.03 6.12
N GLU A 64 6.54 -19.67 5.46
CA GLU A 64 6.44 -21.05 4.96
C GLU A 64 6.25 -22.10 6.07
N ASN A 65 6.54 -21.74 7.31
CA ASN A 65 6.39 -22.60 8.49
C ASN A 65 5.05 -22.36 9.21
N GLY A 66 4.18 -21.50 8.66
CA GLY A 66 2.90 -21.14 9.29
C GLY A 66 3.06 -20.19 10.48
N LYS A 67 4.21 -19.52 10.63
CA LYS A 67 4.46 -18.54 11.68
C LYS A 67 4.20 -17.13 11.16
N LEU A 68 3.54 -16.30 11.98
CA LEU A 68 3.44 -14.87 11.71
C LEU A 68 4.80 -14.20 11.91
N VAL A 69 5.29 -13.54 10.87
CA VAL A 69 6.50 -12.73 10.88
C VAL A 69 6.12 -11.29 10.60
N THR A 70 6.63 -10.37 11.42
CA THR A 70 6.49 -8.93 11.20
C THR A 70 7.67 -8.43 10.40
N GLU A 71 7.42 -7.75 9.29
CA GLU A 71 8.43 -7.08 8.48
C GLU A 71 8.01 -5.66 8.11
N SER A 72 8.95 -4.87 7.58
CA SER A 72 8.65 -3.54 7.07
C SER A 72 7.79 -3.64 5.80
N LEU A 73 6.72 -2.84 5.73
CA LEU A 73 5.84 -2.79 4.55
C LEU A 73 6.60 -2.40 3.28
N THR A 74 7.58 -1.50 3.41
CA THR A 74 8.40 -1.05 2.27
C THR A 74 9.35 -2.14 1.80
N ASP A 75 9.94 -2.92 2.71
CA ASP A 75 10.83 -4.03 2.37
C ASP A 75 10.05 -5.20 1.76
N TYR A 76 8.88 -5.53 2.32
CA TYR A 76 7.97 -6.53 1.78
C TYR A 76 7.55 -6.17 0.35
N THR A 77 7.12 -4.92 0.15
CA THR A 77 6.75 -4.42 -1.18
C THR A 77 7.91 -4.49 -2.15
N ARG A 78 9.10 -4.02 -1.75
CA ARG A 78 10.31 -4.10 -2.58
C ARG A 78 10.60 -5.54 -3.01
N LYS A 79 10.55 -6.49 -2.07
CA LYS A 79 10.78 -7.91 -2.32
C LYS A 79 9.76 -8.48 -3.32
N ASN A 80 8.49 -8.14 -3.18
CA ASN A 80 7.42 -8.63 -4.06
C ASN A 80 7.50 -8.04 -5.48
N VAL A 81 7.83 -6.75 -5.60
CA VAL A 81 8.05 -6.12 -6.90
C VAL A 81 9.27 -6.74 -7.59
N LEU A 82 10.41 -6.86 -6.90
CA LEU A 82 11.62 -7.47 -7.45
C LEU A 82 11.47 -8.98 -7.74
N GLY A 83 10.64 -9.68 -6.97
CA GLY A 83 10.28 -11.08 -7.23
C GLY A 83 9.43 -11.25 -8.50
N THR A 84 8.68 -10.21 -8.90
CA THR A 84 7.90 -10.21 -10.15
C THR A 84 8.68 -9.66 -11.33
N TYR A 85 9.43 -8.58 -11.11
CA TYR A 85 10.20 -7.85 -12.12
C TYR A 85 11.62 -7.64 -11.60
N ALA A 86 12.53 -8.55 -11.94
CA ALA A 86 13.89 -8.59 -11.39
C ALA A 86 14.69 -7.31 -11.69
N THR A 87 14.51 -6.73 -12.89
CA THR A 87 15.21 -5.51 -13.29
C THR A 87 14.26 -4.38 -13.62
N LEU A 88 14.78 -3.15 -13.55
CA LEU A 88 14.06 -1.94 -13.98
C LEU A 88 13.55 -2.07 -15.42
N THR A 89 14.36 -2.66 -16.31
CA THR A 89 14.01 -2.87 -17.71
C THR A 89 12.83 -3.83 -17.85
N ASP A 90 12.80 -4.91 -17.05
CA ASP A 90 11.69 -5.88 -17.06
C ASP A 90 10.38 -5.21 -16.66
N PHE A 91 10.42 -4.42 -15.58
CA PHE A 91 9.26 -3.65 -15.14
C PHE A 91 8.79 -2.65 -16.19
N ILE A 92 9.69 -1.82 -16.75
CA ILE A 92 9.32 -0.84 -17.77
C ILE A 92 8.72 -1.53 -19.00
N THR A 93 9.27 -2.69 -19.39
CA THR A 93 8.78 -3.46 -20.54
C THR A 93 7.38 -4.01 -20.29
N ALA A 94 7.16 -4.66 -19.14
CA ALA A 94 5.86 -5.17 -18.74
C ALA A 94 4.83 -4.04 -18.57
N TRP A 95 5.23 -2.95 -17.91
CA TRP A 95 4.38 -1.76 -17.72
C TRP A 95 3.96 -1.15 -19.05
N ARG A 96 4.87 -1.05 -20.03
CA ARG A 96 4.55 -0.51 -21.37
C ARG A 96 3.68 -1.46 -22.19
N ALA A 97 3.92 -2.77 -22.11
CA ALA A 97 3.18 -3.78 -22.85
C ALA A 97 1.73 -3.96 -22.37
N ALA A 98 1.43 -3.62 -21.12
CA ALA A 98 0.07 -3.73 -20.60
C ALA A 98 -0.88 -2.69 -21.21
N ASP A 99 -2.00 -3.16 -21.79
CA ASP A 99 -3.05 -2.31 -22.36
C ASP A 99 -3.67 -1.37 -21.31
N LYS A 100 -3.87 -1.90 -20.09
CA LYS A 100 -4.40 -1.15 -18.94
C LYS A 100 -3.44 -1.30 -17.77
N LYS A 101 -2.93 -0.19 -17.24
CA LYS A 101 -1.96 -0.20 -16.12
C LYS A 101 -2.56 -0.79 -14.85
N LYS A 102 -3.88 -0.67 -14.68
CA LYS A 102 -4.65 -1.34 -13.62
C LYS A 102 -4.39 -2.84 -13.55
N VAL A 103 -4.19 -3.53 -14.68
CA VAL A 103 -3.94 -4.99 -14.67
C VAL A 103 -2.60 -5.30 -14.00
N VAL A 104 -1.57 -4.49 -14.26
CA VAL A 104 -0.26 -4.64 -13.60
C VAL A 104 -0.36 -4.35 -12.11
N LEU A 105 -1.12 -3.31 -11.74
CA LEU A 105 -1.34 -2.96 -10.34
C LEU A 105 -2.12 -4.03 -9.58
N GLU A 106 -3.17 -4.61 -10.18
CA GLU A 106 -3.94 -5.71 -9.59
C GLU A 106 -3.09 -6.97 -9.42
N GLU A 107 -2.21 -7.28 -10.38
CA GLU A 107 -1.28 -8.40 -10.26
C GLU A 107 -0.31 -8.19 -9.10
N LEU A 108 0.29 -6.99 -9.02
CA LEU A 108 1.19 -6.63 -7.93
C LEU A 108 0.47 -6.64 -6.57
N TYR A 109 -0.76 -6.14 -6.51
CA TYR A 109 -1.61 -6.17 -5.32
C TYR A 109 -1.86 -7.60 -4.84
N LYS A 110 -2.20 -8.52 -5.76
CA LYS A 110 -2.35 -9.95 -5.45
C LYS A 110 -1.07 -10.59 -4.91
N LYS A 111 0.09 -10.03 -5.27
CA LYS A 111 1.41 -10.47 -4.79
C LYS A 111 1.88 -9.72 -3.54
N GLY A 112 1.01 -8.94 -2.90
CA GLY A 112 1.31 -8.25 -1.65
C GLY A 112 1.95 -6.87 -1.82
N VAL A 113 1.70 -6.18 -2.93
CA VAL A 113 2.12 -4.79 -3.14
C VAL A 113 0.95 -3.86 -2.85
N TYR A 114 0.94 -3.27 -1.66
CA TYR A 114 -0.15 -2.42 -1.16
C TYR A 114 0.24 -0.94 -1.25
N LEU A 115 0.09 -0.34 -2.43
CA LEU A 115 0.54 1.04 -2.66
C LEU A 115 -0.19 2.07 -1.78
N ASP A 116 -1.48 1.87 -1.52
CA ASP A 116 -2.28 2.79 -0.71
C ASP A 116 -1.79 2.83 0.75
N ALA A 117 -1.50 1.65 1.32
CA ALA A 117 -0.92 1.55 2.65
C ALA A 117 0.48 2.19 2.73
N ILE A 118 1.29 2.09 1.66
CA ILE A 118 2.60 2.74 1.60
C ILE A 118 2.45 4.26 1.54
N ARG A 119 1.47 4.75 0.77
CA ARG A 119 1.17 6.17 0.68
C ARG A 119 0.80 6.75 2.03
N GLU A 120 -0.11 6.08 2.74
CA GLU A 120 -0.51 6.49 4.08
C GLU A 120 0.68 6.47 5.05
N ALA A 121 1.46 5.39 5.05
CA ALA A 121 2.62 5.22 5.94
C ALA A 121 3.74 6.24 5.69
N GLU A 122 4.01 6.59 4.42
CA GLU A 122 5.03 7.59 4.05
C GLU A 122 4.48 9.03 4.00
N GLY A 123 3.16 9.22 4.23
CA GLY A 123 2.50 10.52 4.10
C GLY A 123 2.52 11.08 2.67
N ILE A 124 2.58 10.19 1.67
CA ILE A 124 2.61 10.56 0.25
C ILE A 124 1.18 10.69 -0.25
N LEU A 125 0.87 11.84 -0.85
CA LEU A 125 -0.43 12.06 -1.45
C LEU A 125 -0.52 11.42 -2.85
N GLU A 126 -1.66 10.84 -3.20
CA GLU A 126 -1.86 10.19 -4.51
C GLU A 126 -1.68 11.17 -5.69
N GLN A 127 -1.98 12.45 -5.49
CA GLN A 127 -1.75 13.51 -6.46
C GLN A 127 -0.27 13.88 -6.63
N GLU A 128 0.58 13.62 -5.64
CA GLU A 128 1.99 14.00 -5.69
C GLU A 128 2.81 13.01 -6.51
N ILE A 129 2.66 11.71 -6.22
CA ILE A 129 3.46 10.65 -6.84
C ILE A 129 2.56 9.59 -7.48
N ASP A 130 2.80 9.35 -8.76
CA ASP A 130 2.13 8.31 -9.54
C ASP A 130 2.48 6.90 -9.06
N ASP A 131 1.59 5.92 -9.27
CA ASP A 131 1.88 4.52 -8.95
C ASP A 131 3.17 4.02 -9.60
N PHE A 132 3.41 4.43 -10.85
CA PHE A 132 4.62 4.07 -11.57
C PHE A 132 5.88 4.58 -10.86
N ASP A 133 5.92 5.87 -10.51
CA ASP A 133 7.08 6.49 -9.87
C ASP A 133 7.26 5.98 -8.43
N LEU A 134 6.18 5.67 -7.72
CA LEU A 134 6.22 5.04 -6.40
C LEU A 134 6.83 3.64 -6.47
N LEU A 135 6.40 2.80 -7.42
CA LEU A 135 6.98 1.47 -7.65
C LEU A 135 8.47 1.56 -8.01
N LEU A 136 8.85 2.54 -8.85
CA LEU A 136 10.26 2.77 -9.20
C LEU A 136 11.12 3.13 -7.98
N LYS A 137 10.62 4.00 -7.09
CA LYS A 137 11.28 4.38 -5.85
C LYS A 137 11.46 3.18 -4.93
N LEU A 138 10.39 2.43 -4.70
CA LEU A 138 10.38 1.32 -3.73
C LEU A 138 11.28 0.16 -4.18
N ALA A 139 11.17 -0.23 -5.44
CA ALA A 139 11.81 -1.43 -5.96
C ALA A 139 13.25 -1.20 -6.43
N TYR A 140 13.51 -0.09 -7.11
CA TYR A 140 14.78 0.15 -7.81
C TYR A 140 15.60 1.32 -7.26
N GLY A 141 15.15 1.91 -6.14
CA GLY A 141 15.85 3.02 -5.49
C GLY A 141 15.95 4.28 -6.36
N GLN A 142 15.08 4.42 -7.37
CA GLN A 142 15.04 5.62 -8.20
C GLN A 142 14.48 6.79 -7.39
N LYS A 143 14.99 8.01 -7.63
CA LYS A 143 14.36 9.20 -7.07
C LYS A 143 12.96 9.32 -7.68
N SER A 144 11.92 9.27 -6.85
CA SER A 144 10.54 9.49 -7.28
C SER A 144 10.42 10.90 -7.86
N LEU A 145 9.84 11.00 -9.06
CA LEU A 145 9.41 12.26 -9.62
C LEU A 145 7.97 12.52 -9.21
N THR A 146 7.68 13.74 -8.80
CA THR A 146 6.29 14.18 -8.67
C THR A 146 5.62 14.26 -10.04
N LYS A 147 4.29 14.21 -10.09
CA LYS A 147 3.54 14.36 -11.35
C LYS A 147 3.91 15.67 -12.05
N SER A 148 4.04 16.77 -11.28
CA SER A 148 4.44 18.08 -11.79
C SER A 148 5.87 18.09 -12.36
N GLU A 149 6.84 17.48 -11.68
CA GLU A 149 8.21 17.34 -12.19
C GLU A 149 8.25 16.49 -13.47
N ARG A 150 7.46 15.41 -13.54
CA ARG A 150 7.38 14.54 -14.71
C ARG A 150 6.84 15.28 -15.93
N ILE A 151 5.76 16.05 -15.76
CA ILE A 151 5.20 16.88 -16.84
C ILE A 151 6.19 17.95 -17.26
N SER A 152 6.82 18.64 -16.30
CA SER A 152 7.82 19.67 -16.59
C SER A 152 8.98 19.10 -17.40
N LYS A 153 9.47 17.91 -17.03
CA LYS A 153 10.52 17.19 -17.78
C LYS A 153 10.07 16.83 -19.19
N VAL A 154 8.82 16.40 -19.39
CA VAL A 154 8.26 16.11 -20.71
C VAL A 154 8.17 17.37 -21.57
N LYS A 155 7.65 18.48 -21.02
CA LYS A 155 7.58 19.77 -21.71
C LYS A 155 8.97 20.29 -22.09
N GLN A 156 9.95 20.22 -21.18
CA GLN A 156 11.33 20.64 -21.39
C GLN A 156 12.12 19.73 -22.35
N SER A 157 11.78 18.45 -22.44
CA SER A 157 12.48 17.50 -23.33
C SER A 157 12.31 17.81 -24.82
N GLY A 158 11.37 18.69 -25.16
CA GLY A 158 11.00 19.01 -26.53
C GLY A 158 10.30 17.86 -27.27
N TYR A 159 9.99 16.75 -26.59
CA TYR A 159 9.30 15.61 -27.18
C TYR A 159 7.95 15.98 -27.82
N LEU A 160 7.28 17.01 -27.30
CA LEU A 160 5.99 17.45 -27.83
C LEU A 160 6.10 18.20 -29.17
N TYR A 161 7.27 18.76 -29.51
CA TYR A 161 7.47 19.50 -30.77
C TYR A 161 7.52 18.61 -32.02
N LYS A 162 7.55 17.29 -31.86
CA LYS A 162 7.45 16.35 -32.98
C LYS A 162 6.02 16.18 -33.49
N TYR A 163 5.03 16.73 -32.78
CA TYR A 163 3.62 16.69 -33.14
C TYR A 163 3.18 18.03 -33.74
N SER A 164 2.08 18.04 -34.49
CA SER A 164 1.50 19.28 -35.03
C SER A 164 1.07 20.22 -33.90
N GLU A 165 0.83 21.49 -34.22
CA GLU A 165 0.42 22.49 -33.24
C GLU A 165 -0.85 22.08 -32.49
N GLU A 166 -1.85 21.56 -33.22
CA GLU A 166 -3.12 21.12 -32.65
C GLU A 166 -2.95 19.87 -31.77
N ALA A 167 -2.17 18.89 -32.25
CA ALA A 167 -1.89 17.67 -31.49
C ALA A 167 -1.09 17.96 -30.23
N ARG A 168 -0.11 18.87 -30.30
CA ARG A 168 0.65 19.35 -29.15
C ARG A 168 -0.26 20.03 -28.13
N ALA A 169 -1.14 20.93 -28.56
CA ALA A 169 -2.08 21.62 -27.68
C ALA A 169 -2.97 20.62 -26.92
N VAL A 170 -3.47 19.58 -27.60
CA VAL A 170 -4.23 18.50 -26.96
C VAL A 170 -3.38 17.74 -25.94
N LEU A 171 -2.15 17.36 -26.29
CA LEU A 171 -1.24 16.66 -25.38
C LEU A 171 -0.90 17.50 -24.13
N GLU A 172 -0.69 18.80 -24.29
CA GLU A 172 -0.45 19.71 -23.17
C GLU A 172 -1.64 19.77 -22.21
N ILE A 173 -2.86 19.89 -22.73
CA ILE A 173 -4.09 19.84 -21.92
C ILE A 173 -4.22 18.50 -21.19
N LEU A 174 -3.88 17.38 -21.85
CA LEU A 174 -3.92 16.07 -21.21
C LEU A 174 -2.87 15.93 -20.10
N LEU A 175 -1.68 16.50 -20.29
CA LEU A 175 -0.64 16.53 -19.25
C LEU A 175 -1.05 17.40 -18.07
N ASP A 176 -1.68 18.55 -18.31
CA ASP A 176 -2.17 19.41 -17.24
C ASP A 176 -3.32 18.73 -16.47
N LYS A 177 -4.23 18.04 -17.17
CA LYS A 177 -5.24 17.19 -16.52
C LYS A 177 -4.64 16.07 -15.70
N TYR A 178 -3.56 15.45 -16.16
CA TYR A 178 -2.83 14.42 -15.43
C TYR A 178 -2.21 14.97 -14.13
N MET A 179 -1.83 16.25 -14.10
CA MET A 179 -1.35 16.93 -12.90
C MET A 179 -2.46 17.11 -11.86
N ASP A 180 -3.62 17.61 -12.31
CA ASP A 180 -4.71 18.07 -11.44
C ASP A 180 -5.62 16.94 -10.95
N LYS A 181 -5.75 15.88 -11.76
CA LYS A 181 -6.58 14.72 -11.47
C LYS A 181 -5.73 13.50 -11.72
N GLY A 182 -5.52 12.66 -10.70
CA GLY A 182 -5.05 11.31 -10.94
C GLY A 182 -5.88 10.71 -12.07
N ILE A 183 -5.24 10.34 -13.18
CA ILE A 183 -5.93 9.61 -14.27
C ILE A 183 -6.08 8.18 -13.77
N GLY A 184 -7.11 7.96 -12.95
CA GLY A 184 -7.60 6.64 -12.53
C GLY A 184 -8.64 6.11 -13.50
#